data_AF-A0A6B3GCC6-F1
#
_entry.id   AF-A0A6B3GCC6-F1
#
_cell.length_a   1.000
_cell.length_b   1.000
_cell.length_c   1.000
_cell.angle_alpha   90.00
_cell.angle_beta   90.00
_cell.angle_gamma   90.00
#
_symmetry.space_group_name_H-M   'P 1'
#
loop_
_entity.id
_entity.type
_entity.pdbx_description
1 polymer ?
#
loop_
_entity_poly.entity_id
_entity_poly.type
_entity_poly.pdbx_seq_one_letter_code
_entity_poly.pdbx_strand_id
1 'polypeptide(L)'
;MRGGVTTFMAMAYILLLNPLILGGEDVNGNLLSQPGLITATALAAAATTLLMGFVGKVPLALAAGLSVSGVLASQVAPNMTWPQAMGMCVIYGVVICLLVVTGLREMIMNAIPLALKHGITMGIGLFIALIGLYKAGFVHQGEATPVTLGPAGELAGWPVLIFCVTLLLIFMLQARNIPGAILIGIVVGTLVAIVVNAIVDIDPKSWSSGPPELDGSAVSTPDFSLFGNVEFGGWGDVGVMTVGMIVFTLVLAGFFDAMATIIGVGTEA
;
A
#
# COMPACT_ATOMS: atom_id res chain seq x y z
N MET A 1 18.63 3.97 20.02
CA MET A 1 19.22 3.16 18.91
C MET A 1 18.47 1.85 18.70
N ARG A 2 18.38 0.93 19.67
CA ARG A 2 17.68 -0.37 19.50
C ARG A 2 16.22 -0.23 19.06
N GLY A 3 15.44 0.66 19.68
CA GLY A 3 14.05 0.92 19.28
C GLY A 3 13.90 1.44 17.85
N GLY A 4 14.80 2.32 17.40
CA GLY A 4 14.77 2.86 16.03
C GLY A 4 14.99 1.77 14.98
N VAL A 5 15.92 0.86 15.21
CA VAL A 5 16.19 -0.26 14.28
C VAL A 5 15.02 -1.24 14.24
N THR A 6 14.42 -1.57 15.39
CA THR A 6 13.25 -2.47 15.42
C THR A 6 12.04 -1.85 14.73
N THR A 7 11.80 -0.56 14.96
CA THR A 7 10.69 0.19 14.34
C THR A 7 10.90 0.35 12.83
N PHE A 8 12.15 0.62 12.39
CA PHE A 8 12.49 0.63 10.97
C PHE A 8 12.22 -0.72 10.30
N MET A 9 12.71 -1.82 10.89
CA MET A 9 12.51 -3.17 10.33
C MET A 9 11.02 -3.55 10.30
N ALA A 10 10.24 -3.09 11.27
CA ALA A 10 8.80 -3.34 11.33
C ALA A 10 8.02 -2.55 10.26
N MET A 11 8.48 -1.37 9.84
CA MET A 11 7.80 -0.58 8.80
C MET A 11 8.37 -0.76 7.40
N ALA A 12 9.62 -1.24 7.25
CA ALA A 12 10.30 -1.33 5.96
C ALA A 12 9.52 -2.14 4.90
N TYR A 13 8.62 -3.05 5.30
CA TYR A 13 7.75 -3.76 4.37
C TYR A 13 6.90 -2.81 3.50
N ILE A 14 6.55 -1.61 3.99
CA ILE A 14 5.76 -0.63 3.23
C ILE A 14 6.49 -0.17 1.96
N LEU A 15 7.82 -0.17 1.98
CA LEU A 15 8.64 0.19 0.83
C LEU A 15 8.48 -0.81 -0.31
N LEU A 16 8.21 -2.08 0.00
CA LEU A 16 7.96 -3.11 -1.00
C LEU A 16 6.48 -3.19 -1.37
N LEU A 17 5.59 -2.97 -0.40
CA LEU A 17 4.15 -3.13 -0.60
C LEU A 17 3.53 -1.95 -1.37
N ASN A 18 3.93 -0.71 -1.07
CA ASN A 18 3.33 0.47 -1.69
C ASN A 18 3.52 0.51 -3.22
N PRO A 19 4.73 0.20 -3.77
CA PRO A 19 4.90 0.10 -5.21
C PRO A 19 4.11 -1.03 -5.85
N LEU A 20 3.86 -2.13 -5.13
CA LEU A 20 3.00 -3.20 -5.65
C LEU A 20 1.56 -2.73 -5.79
N ILE A 21 1.07 -1.89 -4.88
CA ILE A 21 -0.29 -1.34 -4.94
C ILE A 21 -0.40 -0.28 -6.04
N LEU A 22 0.59 0.60 -6.15
CA LEU A 22 0.61 1.72 -7.11
C LEU A 22 1.16 1.37 -8.50
N GLY A 23 1.60 0.13 -8.73
CA GLY A 23 2.21 -0.31 -9.99
C GLY A 23 1.24 -0.52 -11.16
N GLY A 24 0.03 0.06 -11.11
CA GLY A 24 -0.94 0.00 -12.20
C GLY A 24 -0.64 0.99 -13.33
N GLU A 25 -1.22 0.74 -14.50
CA GLU A 25 -1.17 1.66 -15.64
C GLU A 25 -2.13 2.85 -15.45
N ASP A 26 -1.69 4.03 -15.90
CA ASP A 26 -2.50 5.25 -16.05
C ASP A 26 -3.34 5.19 -17.35
N VAL A 27 -4.37 6.05 -17.50
CA VAL A 27 -5.07 6.38 -18.77
C VAL A 27 -4.15 6.40 -20.00
N ASN A 28 -2.93 6.91 -19.86
CA ASN A 28 -1.95 6.99 -20.95
C ASN A 28 -1.06 5.74 -21.12
N GLY A 29 -1.32 4.66 -20.38
CA GLY A 29 -0.48 3.46 -20.34
C GLY A 29 0.87 3.67 -19.64
N ASN A 30 1.03 4.79 -18.92
CA ASN A 30 2.27 5.08 -18.20
C ASN A 30 2.31 4.33 -16.87
N LEU A 31 3.44 3.70 -16.57
CA LEU A 31 3.70 3.11 -15.27
C LEU A 31 4.62 4.02 -14.45
N LEU A 32 4.35 4.10 -13.15
CA LEU A 32 5.28 4.72 -12.21
C LEU A 32 6.53 3.86 -12.06
N SER A 33 7.70 4.50 -12.05
CA SER A 33 8.95 3.79 -11.80
C SER A 33 8.95 3.19 -10.38
N GLN A 34 9.11 1.88 -10.29
CA GLN A 34 9.14 1.17 -9.01
C GLN A 34 10.25 1.68 -8.07
N PRO A 35 11.49 1.94 -8.55
CA PRO A 35 12.54 2.56 -7.73
C PRO A 35 12.19 3.98 -7.26
N GLY A 36 11.49 4.76 -8.12
CA GLY A 36 11.02 6.09 -7.76
C GLY A 36 9.97 6.05 -6.65
N LEU A 37 9.03 5.12 -6.72
CA LEU A 37 8.00 4.93 -5.69
C LEU A 37 8.59 4.53 -4.34
N ILE A 38 9.59 3.65 -4.33
CA ILE A 38 10.32 3.26 -3.11
C ILE A 38 11.00 4.48 -2.50
N THR A 39 11.72 5.25 -3.31
CA THR A 39 12.47 6.44 -2.89
C THR A 39 11.53 7.52 -2.35
N ALA A 40 10.45 7.81 -3.06
CA ALA A 40 9.44 8.79 -2.66
C ALA A 40 8.73 8.37 -1.36
N THR A 41 8.35 7.09 -1.23
CA THR A 41 7.70 6.57 -0.02
C THR A 41 8.65 6.63 1.18
N ALA A 42 9.92 6.23 1.01
CA ALA A 42 10.92 6.28 2.07
C ALA A 42 11.19 7.71 2.54
N LEU A 43 11.35 8.66 1.61
CA LEU A 43 11.60 10.06 1.92
C LEU A 43 10.37 10.70 2.60
N ALA A 44 9.17 10.45 2.08
CA ALA A 44 7.93 10.95 2.68
C ALA A 44 7.74 10.40 4.10
N ALA A 45 7.94 9.09 4.31
CA ALA A 45 7.83 8.47 5.64
C ALA A 45 8.89 8.99 6.62
N ALA A 46 10.12 9.20 6.14
CA ALA A 46 11.18 9.80 6.95
C ALA A 46 10.82 11.24 7.34
N ALA A 47 10.34 12.06 6.41
CA ALA A 47 9.94 13.43 6.65
C ALA A 47 8.76 13.53 7.63
N THR A 48 7.70 12.75 7.43
CA THR A 48 6.51 12.76 8.30
C THR A 48 6.83 12.22 9.69
N THR A 49 7.63 11.16 9.80
CA THR A 49 8.09 10.63 11.10
C THR A 49 8.98 11.62 11.83
N LEU A 50 9.87 12.32 11.13
CA LEU A 50 10.72 13.35 11.72
C LEU A 50 9.91 14.55 12.20
N LEU A 51 8.94 15.00 11.40
CA LEU A 51 7.99 16.05 11.80
C LEU A 51 7.20 15.62 13.05
N MET A 52 6.75 14.38 13.11
CA MET A 52 6.02 13.86 14.27
C MET A 52 6.89 13.78 15.53
N GLY A 53 8.16 13.43 15.37
CA GLY A 53 9.15 13.42 16.45
C GLY A 53 9.47 14.81 17.00
N PHE A 54 9.70 15.81 16.13
CA PHE A 54 10.09 17.16 16.56
C PHE A 54 8.91 18.07 16.93
N VAL A 55 7.86 18.09 16.10
CA VAL A 55 6.70 18.96 16.27
C VAL A 55 5.64 18.28 17.12
N GLY A 56 5.28 17.04 16.77
CA GLY A 56 4.25 16.27 17.47
C GLY A 56 4.70 15.78 18.85
N LYS A 57 6.01 15.60 19.08
CA LYS A 57 6.61 15.06 20.32
C LYS A 57 5.97 13.75 20.78
N VAL A 58 5.46 12.97 19.85
CA VAL A 58 4.88 11.65 20.12
C VAL A 58 5.72 10.57 19.43
N PRO A 59 5.93 9.42 20.07
CA PRO A 59 6.76 8.33 19.53
C PRO A 59 5.99 7.53 18.46
N LEU A 60 5.41 8.22 17.49
CA LEU A 60 4.63 7.64 16.41
C LEU A 60 5.40 7.79 15.10
N ALA A 61 5.57 6.66 14.42
CA ALA A 61 6.11 6.64 13.09
C ALA A 61 4.99 6.56 12.05
N LEU A 62 5.13 7.32 10.99
CA LEU A 62 4.10 7.52 9.99
C LEU A 62 4.63 7.06 8.63
N ALA A 63 3.80 6.32 7.91
CA ALA A 63 4.08 5.82 6.57
C ALA A 63 2.87 6.04 5.64
N ALA A 64 2.95 5.59 4.40
CA ALA A 64 1.89 5.74 3.41
C ALA A 64 0.60 5.02 3.82
N GLY A 65 -0.55 5.68 3.62
CA GLY A 65 -1.87 5.09 3.83
C GLY A 65 -2.22 4.08 2.75
N LEU A 66 -2.38 2.81 3.14
CA LEU A 66 -2.59 1.70 2.20
C LEU A 66 -3.97 1.77 1.53
N SER A 67 -5.01 2.20 2.24
CA SER A 67 -6.36 2.31 1.65
C SER A 67 -6.42 3.43 0.61
N VAL A 68 -5.82 4.59 0.92
CA VAL A 68 -5.71 5.70 -0.03
C VAL A 68 -4.91 5.28 -1.26
N SER A 69 -3.80 4.57 -1.08
CA SER A 69 -2.99 4.07 -2.19
C SER A 69 -3.74 3.06 -3.06
N GLY A 70 -4.55 2.18 -2.44
CA GLY A 70 -5.41 1.24 -3.16
C GLY A 70 -6.53 1.93 -3.94
N VAL A 71 -7.18 2.94 -3.36
CA VAL A 71 -8.19 3.77 -4.05
C VAL A 71 -7.56 4.56 -5.19
N LEU A 72 -6.36 5.09 -4.99
CA LEU A 72 -5.64 5.83 -6.02
C LEU A 72 -5.33 4.95 -7.23
N ALA A 73 -4.80 3.75 -7.01
CA ALA A 73 -4.47 2.82 -8.08
C ALA A 73 -5.72 2.26 -8.80
N SER A 74 -6.80 1.98 -8.08
CA SER A 74 -7.97 1.29 -8.65
C SER A 74 -9.04 2.24 -9.21
N GLN A 75 -9.20 3.44 -8.65
CA GLN A 75 -10.28 4.36 -9.04
C GLN A 75 -9.76 5.63 -9.69
N VAL A 76 -8.54 6.06 -9.39
CA VAL A 76 -8.01 7.35 -9.85
C VAL A 76 -7.10 7.16 -11.07
N ALA A 77 -6.10 6.28 -11.00
CA ALA A 77 -5.17 6.02 -12.11
C ALA A 77 -5.85 5.63 -13.43
N PRO A 78 -6.96 4.87 -13.47
CA PRO A 78 -7.65 4.55 -14.72
C PRO A 78 -8.41 5.73 -15.36
N ASN A 79 -8.57 6.85 -14.64
CA ASN A 79 -9.38 7.99 -15.08
C ASN A 79 -8.58 9.28 -15.27
N MET A 80 -7.33 9.35 -14.80
CA MET A 80 -6.48 10.53 -14.93
C MET A 80 -5.00 10.18 -14.93
N THR A 81 -4.17 11.15 -15.31
CA THR A 81 -2.72 10.92 -15.34
C THR A 81 -2.10 10.80 -13.96
N TRP A 82 -0.99 10.08 -13.83
CA TRP A 82 -0.27 9.97 -12.55
C TRP A 82 0.08 11.33 -11.92
N PRO A 83 0.60 12.34 -12.66
CA PRO A 83 0.81 13.67 -12.12
C PRO A 83 -0.48 14.36 -11.63
N GLN A 84 -1.61 14.16 -12.33
CA GLN A 84 -2.92 14.66 -11.91
C GLN A 84 -3.42 13.97 -10.64
N ALA A 85 -3.25 12.64 -10.55
CA ALA A 85 -3.60 11.86 -9.37
C ALA A 85 -2.80 12.32 -8.14
N MET A 86 -1.51 12.62 -8.31
CA MET A 86 -0.68 13.20 -7.25
C MET A 86 -1.15 14.60 -6.84
N GLY A 87 -1.59 15.43 -7.79
CA GLY A 87 -2.23 16.73 -7.50
C GLY A 87 -3.49 16.58 -6.65
N MET A 88 -4.31 15.57 -6.95
CA MET A 88 -5.50 15.24 -6.17
C MET A 88 -5.15 14.77 -4.75
N CYS A 89 -4.07 14.00 -4.58
CA CYS A 89 -3.57 13.62 -3.26
C CYS A 89 -3.18 14.85 -2.42
N VAL A 90 -2.57 15.87 -3.02
CA VAL A 90 -2.22 17.12 -2.31
C VAL A 90 -3.49 17.85 -1.86
N ILE A 91 -4.50 17.99 -2.73
CA ILE A 91 -5.78 18.62 -2.37
C ILE A 91 -6.46 17.85 -1.25
N TYR A 92 -6.55 16.53 -1.37
CA TYR A 92 -7.09 15.66 -0.32
C TYR A 92 -6.36 15.90 1.01
N GLY A 93 -5.03 15.97 1.01
CA GLY A 93 -4.24 16.25 2.21
C GLY A 93 -4.57 17.62 2.83
N VAL A 94 -4.74 18.66 2.00
CA VAL A 94 -5.17 19.98 2.46
C VAL A 94 -6.58 19.93 3.07
N VAL A 95 -7.52 19.23 2.43
CA VAL A 95 -8.89 19.07 2.94
C VAL A 95 -8.87 18.36 4.29
N ILE A 96 -8.12 17.28 4.45
CA ILE A 96 -7.97 16.60 5.74
C ILE A 96 -7.35 17.54 6.79
N CYS A 97 -6.31 18.29 6.46
CA CYS A 97 -5.75 19.29 7.37
C CYS A 97 -6.80 20.32 7.81
N LEU A 98 -7.66 20.80 6.91
CA LEU A 98 -8.77 21.70 7.25
C LEU A 98 -9.82 21.03 8.15
N LEU A 99 -10.19 19.78 7.88
CA LEU A 99 -11.10 19.01 8.73
C LEU A 99 -10.51 18.78 10.13
N VAL A 100 -9.19 18.57 10.19
CA VAL A 100 -8.44 18.45 11.44
C VAL A 100 -8.34 19.80 12.15
N VAL A 101 -8.24 20.94 11.48
CA VAL A 101 -8.22 22.25 12.18
C VAL A 101 -9.61 22.66 12.66
N THR A 102 -10.66 22.35 11.90
CA THR A 102 -12.04 22.81 12.17
C THR A 102 -12.77 22.04 13.28
N GLY A 103 -12.23 20.93 13.79
CA GLY A 103 -12.90 20.14 14.84
C GLY A 103 -13.87 19.10 14.31
N LEU A 104 -14.18 19.12 13.01
CA LEU A 104 -15.14 18.20 12.41
C LEU A 104 -14.72 16.73 12.60
N ARG A 105 -13.40 16.46 12.58
CA ARG A 105 -12.84 15.13 12.80
C ARG A 105 -13.28 14.49 14.12
N GLU A 106 -13.33 15.27 15.21
CA GLU A 106 -13.72 14.78 16.54
C GLU A 106 -15.23 14.62 16.65
N MET A 107 -16.00 15.53 16.03
CA MET A 107 -17.45 15.42 15.98
C MET A 107 -17.90 14.14 15.28
N ILE A 108 -17.29 13.83 14.12
CA ILE A 108 -17.56 12.59 13.40
C ILE A 108 -17.14 11.39 14.25
N MET A 109 -15.97 11.42 14.87
CA MET A 109 -15.47 10.33 15.71
C MET A 109 -16.40 10.06 16.91
N ASN A 110 -16.97 11.09 17.53
CA ASN A 110 -17.91 10.94 18.64
C ASN A 110 -19.29 10.45 18.20
N ALA A 111 -19.69 10.75 16.96
CA ALA A 111 -20.94 10.27 16.39
C ALA A 111 -20.92 8.78 16.01
N ILE A 112 -19.73 8.24 15.67
CA ILE A 112 -19.61 6.84 15.24
C ILE A 112 -19.48 5.91 16.47
N PRO A 113 -20.40 4.94 16.65
CA PRO A 113 -20.32 3.97 17.74
C PRO A 113 -19.07 3.07 17.62
N LEU A 114 -18.55 2.61 18.76
CA LEU A 114 -17.34 1.77 18.84
C LEU A 114 -17.41 0.51 17.96
N ALA A 115 -18.58 -0.11 17.85
CA ALA A 115 -18.78 -1.29 17.00
C ALA A 115 -18.48 -1.01 15.52
N LEU A 116 -18.92 0.15 15.00
CA LEU A 116 -18.64 0.54 13.62
C LEU A 116 -17.16 0.89 13.43
N LYS A 117 -16.53 1.49 14.44
CA LYS A 117 -15.09 1.77 14.43
C LYS A 117 -14.25 0.49 14.29
N HIS A 118 -14.54 -0.54 15.08
CA HIS A 118 -13.88 -1.84 14.94
C HIS A 118 -14.13 -2.48 13.57
N GLY A 119 -15.36 -2.37 13.06
CA GLY A 119 -15.73 -2.85 11.73
C GLY A 119 -14.92 -2.20 10.61
N ILE A 120 -14.65 -0.89 10.70
CA ILE A 120 -13.81 -0.15 9.72
C ILE A 120 -12.40 -0.74 9.69
N THR A 121 -11.76 -0.92 10.85
CA THR A 121 -10.42 -1.55 10.93
C THR A 121 -10.39 -2.96 10.35
N MET A 122 -11.38 -3.79 10.65
CA MET A 122 -11.46 -5.15 10.09
C MET A 122 -11.67 -5.14 8.58
N GLY A 123 -12.51 -4.22 8.07
CA GLY A 123 -12.77 -4.06 6.65
C GLY A 123 -11.54 -3.67 5.84
N ILE A 124 -10.76 -2.72 6.34
CA ILE A 124 -9.49 -2.31 5.72
C ILE A 124 -8.50 -3.49 5.69
N GLY A 125 -8.38 -4.22 6.80
CA GLY A 125 -7.53 -5.41 6.88
C GLY A 125 -7.95 -6.50 5.88
N LEU A 126 -9.24 -6.78 5.78
CA LEU A 126 -9.78 -7.76 4.82
C LEU A 126 -9.59 -7.33 3.37
N PHE A 127 -9.72 -6.03 3.08
CA PHE A 127 -9.47 -5.47 1.76
C PHE A 127 -8.01 -5.65 1.32
N ILE A 128 -7.05 -5.31 2.20
CA ILE A 128 -5.62 -5.49 1.93
C ILE A 128 -5.28 -6.98 1.80
N ALA A 129 -5.89 -7.84 2.64
CA ALA A 129 -5.73 -9.29 2.53
C ALA A 129 -6.21 -9.81 1.17
N LEU A 130 -7.36 -9.34 0.68
CA LEU A 130 -7.89 -9.73 -0.63
C LEU A 130 -6.96 -9.31 -1.77
N ILE A 131 -6.39 -8.10 -1.73
CA ILE A 131 -5.37 -7.67 -2.72
C ILE A 131 -4.15 -8.60 -2.69
N GLY A 132 -3.70 -8.98 -1.49
CA GLY A 132 -2.62 -9.94 -1.31
C GLY A 132 -2.93 -11.31 -1.92
N LEU A 133 -4.12 -11.87 -1.64
CA LEU A 133 -4.56 -13.14 -2.23
C LEU A 133 -4.70 -13.05 -3.76
N TYR A 134 -5.15 -11.92 -4.28
CA TYR A 134 -5.26 -11.69 -5.72
C TYR A 134 -3.88 -11.74 -6.39
N LYS A 135 -2.92 -10.96 -5.87
CA LYS A 135 -1.54 -10.93 -6.40
C LYS A 135 -0.78 -12.25 -6.21
N ALA A 136 -1.11 -13.01 -5.17
CA ALA A 136 -0.56 -14.34 -4.93
C ALA A 136 -1.15 -15.43 -5.86
N GLY A 137 -2.19 -15.09 -6.62
CA GLY A 137 -2.88 -16.01 -7.52
C GLY A 137 -3.89 -16.93 -6.84
N PHE A 138 -4.19 -16.73 -5.55
CA PHE A 138 -5.26 -17.44 -4.84
C PHE A 138 -6.65 -17.03 -5.34
N VAL A 139 -6.82 -15.74 -5.60
CA VAL A 139 -8.08 -15.16 -6.07
C VAL A 139 -7.84 -14.59 -7.47
N HIS A 140 -8.70 -14.95 -8.41
CA HIS A 140 -8.72 -14.36 -9.75
C HIS A 140 -10.10 -13.80 -10.06
N GLN A 141 -10.16 -12.91 -11.05
CA GLN A 141 -11.43 -12.46 -11.60
C GLN A 141 -11.97 -13.56 -12.53
N GLY A 142 -13.16 -14.09 -12.23
CA GLY A 142 -13.81 -15.06 -13.09
C GLY A 142 -14.55 -14.38 -14.25
N GLU A 143 -14.77 -15.11 -15.35
CA GLU A 143 -15.60 -14.61 -16.46
C GLU A 143 -17.09 -14.50 -16.05
N ALA A 144 -17.56 -15.40 -15.18
CA ALA A 144 -18.96 -15.44 -14.72
C ALA A 144 -19.15 -15.05 -13.25
N THR A 145 -18.11 -15.14 -12.42
CA THR A 145 -18.16 -14.79 -10.99
C THR A 145 -17.18 -13.66 -10.66
N PRO A 146 -17.54 -12.71 -9.78
CA PRO A 146 -16.63 -11.64 -9.35
C PRO A 146 -15.31 -12.13 -8.77
N VAL A 147 -15.31 -13.33 -8.17
CA VAL A 147 -14.14 -14.01 -7.62
C VAL A 147 -14.14 -15.49 -8.00
N THR A 148 -12.99 -16.02 -8.38
CA THR A 148 -12.74 -17.45 -8.60
C THR A 148 -11.43 -17.87 -7.92
N LEU A 149 -11.29 -19.16 -7.63
CA LEU A 149 -10.10 -19.75 -7.01
C LEU A 149 -9.07 -20.07 -8.10
N GLY A 150 -7.92 -19.38 -8.09
CA GLY A 150 -6.87 -19.59 -9.08
C GLY A 150 -7.28 -19.24 -10.53
N PRO A 151 -6.34 -19.30 -11.49
CA PRO A 151 -6.57 -18.91 -12.89
C PRO A 151 -7.65 -19.75 -13.60
N ALA A 152 -7.89 -20.98 -13.15
CA ALA A 152 -8.76 -21.96 -13.80
C ALA A 152 -9.77 -22.64 -12.84
N GLY A 153 -9.99 -22.10 -11.64
CA GLY A 153 -10.81 -22.77 -10.61
C GLY A 153 -10.02 -23.73 -9.72
N GLU A 154 -8.71 -23.86 -9.93
CA GLU A 154 -7.79 -24.70 -9.15
C GLU A 154 -6.56 -23.92 -8.67
N LEU A 155 -6.10 -24.23 -7.46
CA LEU A 155 -4.85 -23.71 -6.90
C LEU A 155 -3.67 -24.54 -7.41
N ALA A 156 -3.40 -24.44 -8.71
CA ALA A 156 -2.27 -25.11 -9.35
C ALA A 156 -1.20 -24.08 -9.72
N GLY A 157 0.00 -24.21 -9.13
CA GLY A 157 1.15 -23.37 -9.51
C GLY A 157 2.21 -23.24 -8.41
N TRP A 158 3.46 -23.15 -8.84
CA TRP A 158 4.61 -22.84 -7.98
C TRP A 158 4.45 -21.52 -7.19
N PRO A 159 3.88 -20.44 -7.75
CA PRO A 159 3.68 -19.18 -7.01
C PRO A 159 2.77 -19.33 -5.78
N VAL A 160 1.69 -20.12 -5.89
CA VAL A 160 0.75 -20.39 -4.80
C VAL A 160 1.44 -21.16 -3.67
N LEU A 161 2.27 -22.14 -4.02
CA LEU A 161 3.05 -22.93 -3.07
C LEU A 161 4.10 -22.08 -2.33
N ILE A 162 4.83 -21.24 -3.06
CA ILE A 162 5.82 -20.32 -2.50
C ILE A 162 5.14 -19.31 -1.58
N PHE A 163 3.96 -18.80 -1.97
CA PHE A 163 3.17 -17.93 -1.10
C PHE A 163 2.77 -18.63 0.20
N CYS A 164 2.24 -19.86 0.15
CA CYS A 164 1.90 -20.64 1.34
C CYS A 164 3.10 -20.81 2.28
N VAL A 165 4.26 -21.21 1.75
CA VAL A 165 5.48 -21.41 2.53
C VAL A 165 5.96 -20.10 3.14
N THR A 166 5.96 -19.02 2.36
CA THR A 166 6.35 -17.68 2.81
C THR A 166 5.42 -17.17 3.91
N LEU A 167 4.11 -17.33 3.74
CA LEU A 167 3.09 -16.92 4.70
C LEU A 167 3.23 -17.71 6.01
N LEU A 168 3.38 -19.03 5.94
CA LEU A 168 3.64 -19.87 7.11
C LEU A 168 4.92 -19.46 7.85
N LEU A 169 5.98 -19.14 7.11
CA LEU A 169 7.23 -18.64 7.67
C LEU A 169 7.01 -17.30 8.39
N ILE A 170 6.29 -16.35 7.78
CA ILE A 170 5.93 -15.08 8.42
C ILE A 170 5.16 -15.32 9.71
N PHE A 171 4.14 -16.19 9.71
CA PHE A 171 3.40 -16.53 10.92
C PHE A 171 4.29 -17.16 12.00
N MET A 172 5.20 -18.04 11.62
CA MET A 172 6.15 -18.66 12.56
C MET A 172 7.09 -17.63 13.18
N LEU A 173 7.62 -16.69 12.39
CA LEU A 173 8.49 -15.60 12.88
C LEU A 173 7.72 -14.61 13.74
N GLN A 174 6.47 -14.30 13.36
CA GLN A 174 5.58 -13.41 14.12
C GLN A 174 5.21 -14.03 15.47
N ALA A 175 4.88 -15.33 15.50
CA ALA A 175 4.61 -16.06 16.74
C ALA A 175 5.83 -16.11 17.68
N ARG A 176 7.04 -15.99 17.13
CA ARG A 176 8.29 -15.86 17.91
C ARG A 176 8.64 -14.42 18.29
N ASN A 177 7.77 -13.45 18.01
CA ASN A 177 7.96 -12.03 18.32
C ASN A 177 9.30 -11.45 17.79
N ILE A 178 9.74 -11.89 16.62
CA ILE A 178 10.98 -11.39 16.01
C ILE A 178 10.70 -10.04 15.35
N PRO A 179 11.44 -8.96 15.70
CA PRO A 179 11.26 -7.66 15.07
C PRO A 179 11.59 -7.73 13.58
N GLY A 180 10.65 -7.28 12.73
CA GLY A 180 10.80 -7.37 11.27
C GLY A 180 10.46 -8.73 10.66
N ALA A 181 9.70 -9.59 11.38
CA ALA A 181 9.26 -10.90 10.89
C ALA A 181 8.68 -10.86 9.46
N ILE A 182 7.87 -9.85 9.15
CA ILE A 182 7.28 -9.65 7.82
C ILE A 182 8.37 -9.39 6.78
N LEU A 183 9.32 -8.48 7.05
CA LEU A 183 10.41 -8.15 6.13
C LEU A 183 11.32 -9.37 5.87
N ILE A 184 11.71 -10.07 6.93
CA ILE A 184 12.54 -11.28 6.83
C ILE A 184 11.80 -12.33 5.99
N GLY A 185 10.50 -12.50 6.23
CA GLY A 185 9.69 -13.44 5.46
C GLY A 185 9.60 -13.08 3.99
N ILE A 186 9.43 -11.80 3.64
CA ILE A 186 9.45 -11.35 2.25
C ILE A 186 10.81 -11.66 1.61
N VAL A 187 11.93 -11.28 2.25
CA VAL A 187 13.28 -11.51 1.72
C VAL A 187 13.55 -13.00 1.50
N VAL A 188 13.26 -13.85 2.49
CA VAL A 188 13.45 -15.30 2.38
C VAL A 188 12.51 -15.89 1.31
N GLY A 189 11.26 -15.45 1.27
CA GLY A 189 10.30 -15.85 0.25
C GLY A 189 10.75 -15.50 -1.17
N THR A 190 11.29 -14.29 -1.38
CA THR A 190 11.86 -13.86 -2.65
C THR A 190 13.08 -14.70 -3.05
N LEU A 191 13.99 -14.99 -2.10
CA LEU A 191 15.14 -15.86 -2.38
C LEU A 191 14.72 -17.28 -2.77
N VAL A 192 13.76 -17.85 -2.05
CA VAL A 192 13.19 -19.16 -2.39
C VAL A 192 12.52 -19.10 -3.77
N ALA A 193 11.79 -18.03 -4.08
CA ALA A 193 11.18 -17.84 -5.38
C ALA A 193 12.20 -17.80 -6.52
N ILE A 194 13.30 -17.07 -6.35
CA ILE A 194 14.39 -16.98 -7.33
C ILE A 194 15.04 -18.35 -7.56
N VAL A 195 15.35 -19.08 -6.48
CA VAL A 195 15.97 -20.41 -6.58
C VAL A 195 15.04 -21.40 -7.28
N VAL A 196 13.75 -21.38 -6.95
CA VAL A 196 12.75 -22.26 -7.61
C VAL A 196 12.59 -21.87 -9.08
N ASN A 197 12.54 -20.57 -9.40
CA ASN A 197 12.45 -20.08 -10.78
C ASN A 197 13.67 -20.50 -11.62
N ALA A 198 14.87 -20.46 -11.05
CA ALA A 198 16.12 -20.85 -11.71
C ALA A 198 16.27 -22.36 -11.95
N ILE A 199 15.62 -23.21 -11.14
CA ILE A 199 15.71 -24.68 -11.25
C ILE A 199 14.61 -25.25 -12.15
N VAL A 200 13.43 -24.62 -12.17
CA VAL A 200 12.21 -25.19 -12.76
C VAL A 200 11.82 -24.55 -14.10
N ASP A 201 12.46 -23.44 -14.52
CA ASP A 201 12.20 -22.72 -15.78
C ASP A 201 10.69 -22.45 -15.96
N ILE A 202 10.14 -21.65 -15.03
CA ILE A 202 8.71 -21.36 -14.94
C ILE A 202 8.35 -20.30 -15.99
N ASP A 203 7.28 -20.55 -16.75
CA ASP A 203 6.76 -19.60 -17.74
C ASP A 203 6.52 -18.21 -17.09
N PRO A 204 7.05 -17.10 -17.66
CA PRO A 204 6.93 -15.75 -17.12
C PRO A 204 5.49 -15.30 -16.83
N LYS A 205 4.50 -15.90 -17.51
CA LYS A 205 3.07 -15.63 -17.30
C LYS A 205 2.50 -16.23 -16.03
N SER A 206 3.20 -17.16 -15.37
CA SER A 206 2.76 -17.73 -14.09
C SER A 206 2.92 -16.74 -12.93
N TRP A 207 3.78 -15.73 -13.10
CA TRP A 207 4.01 -14.68 -12.12
C TRP A 207 3.15 -13.46 -12.41
N SER A 208 2.19 -13.15 -11.52
CA SER A 208 1.26 -12.01 -11.66
C SER A 208 1.95 -10.63 -11.73
N SER A 209 3.25 -10.52 -11.41
CA SER A 209 4.00 -9.26 -11.38
C SER A 209 5.30 -9.31 -12.19
N GLY A 210 5.41 -10.26 -13.13
CA GLY A 210 6.63 -10.52 -13.90
C GLY A 210 7.59 -11.51 -13.21
N PRO A 211 8.54 -12.10 -13.95
CA PRO A 211 9.47 -13.08 -13.41
C PRO A 211 10.37 -12.46 -12.32
N PRO A 212 10.67 -13.18 -11.23
CA PRO A 212 11.60 -12.73 -10.21
C PRO A 212 13.03 -12.83 -10.76
N GLU A 213 13.43 -11.84 -11.54
CA GLU A 213 14.79 -11.70 -12.06
C GLU A 213 15.60 -10.77 -11.16
N LEU A 214 16.83 -11.17 -10.85
CA LEU A 214 17.83 -10.32 -10.21
C LEU A 214 18.57 -9.54 -11.30
N ASP A 215 17.88 -8.64 -12.01
CA ASP A 215 18.56 -7.70 -12.89
C ASP A 215 18.66 -6.33 -12.20
N GLY A 216 19.86 -6.00 -11.70
CA GLY A 216 20.15 -4.74 -11.02
C GLY A 216 21.02 -4.84 -9.76
N SER A 217 21.74 -3.75 -9.48
CA SER A 217 22.60 -3.58 -8.31
C SER A 217 21.79 -3.69 -7.00
N ALA A 218 22.36 -4.36 -5.98
CA ALA A 218 21.80 -4.45 -4.63
C ALA A 218 21.55 -3.08 -3.94
N VAL A 219 22.06 -2.01 -4.56
CA VAL A 219 21.82 -0.61 -4.21
C VAL A 219 21.24 0.06 -5.46
N SER A 220 19.93 0.32 -5.46
CA SER A 220 19.35 1.25 -6.43
C SER A 220 19.75 2.67 -6.05
N THR A 221 20.21 3.45 -7.04
CA THR A 221 20.36 4.89 -6.84
C THR A 221 18.97 5.49 -6.58
N PRO A 222 18.81 6.35 -5.56
CA PRO A 222 17.52 6.97 -5.29
C PRO A 222 17.05 7.73 -6.52
N ASP A 223 15.88 7.34 -7.01
CA ASP A 223 15.25 7.95 -8.18
C ASP A 223 14.29 9.04 -7.69
N PHE A 224 14.65 10.29 -7.96
CA PHE A 224 13.86 11.46 -7.60
C PHE A 224 12.94 11.93 -8.73
N SER A 225 12.80 11.17 -9.82
CA SER A 225 12.00 11.57 -11.00
C SER A 225 10.53 11.81 -10.65
N LEU A 226 10.00 11.13 -9.64
CA LEU A 226 8.62 11.33 -9.18
C LEU A 226 8.44 12.54 -8.27
N PHE A 227 9.53 13.13 -7.77
CA PHE A 227 9.45 14.25 -6.85
C PHE A 227 9.21 15.56 -7.61
N GLY A 228 8.05 16.18 -7.38
CA GLY A 228 7.66 17.45 -8.00
C GLY A 228 6.87 17.34 -9.31
N ASN A 229 6.62 16.12 -9.81
CA ASN A 229 5.68 15.87 -10.93
C ASN A 229 4.24 15.91 -10.44
N VAL A 230 3.79 17.08 -10.01
CA VAL A 230 2.43 17.34 -9.55
C VAL A 230 1.78 18.30 -10.53
N GLU A 231 0.80 17.80 -11.28
CA GLU A 231 0.03 18.62 -12.20
C GLU A 231 -1.33 18.97 -11.60
N PHE A 232 -1.57 20.28 -11.44
CA PHE A 232 -2.88 20.83 -11.06
C PHE A 232 -3.73 21.21 -12.29
N GLY A 233 -3.34 20.76 -13.48
CA GLY A 233 -3.96 21.09 -14.77
C GLY A 233 -4.61 19.87 -15.46
N GLY A 234 -5.62 20.11 -16.31
CA GLY A 234 -6.34 19.06 -17.06
C GLY A 234 -7.58 18.49 -16.37
N TRP A 235 -7.91 18.93 -15.15
CA TRP A 235 -9.13 18.51 -14.43
C TRP A 235 -10.44 19.01 -15.06
N GLY A 236 -10.35 19.95 -15.99
CA GLY A 236 -11.49 20.44 -16.76
C GLY A 236 -12.10 19.37 -17.67
N ASP A 237 -11.28 18.46 -18.20
CA ASP A 237 -11.73 17.41 -19.13
C ASP A 237 -12.42 16.25 -18.41
N VAL A 238 -12.08 16.02 -17.14
CA VAL A 238 -12.64 14.95 -16.29
C VAL A 238 -13.97 15.37 -15.64
N GLY A 239 -14.26 16.68 -15.63
CA GLY A 239 -15.47 17.27 -15.06
C GLY A 239 -15.40 17.49 -13.55
N VAL A 240 -15.84 18.68 -13.10
CA VAL A 240 -15.80 19.11 -11.69
C VAL A 240 -16.50 18.12 -10.75
N MET A 241 -17.56 17.45 -11.22
CA MET A 241 -18.30 16.45 -10.44
C MET A 241 -17.45 15.20 -10.16
N THR A 242 -16.74 14.68 -11.16
CA THR A 242 -15.87 13.50 -11.04
C THR A 242 -14.70 13.80 -10.11
N VAL A 243 -14.08 14.97 -10.27
CA VAL A 243 -13.02 15.47 -9.39
C VAL A 243 -13.52 15.56 -7.96
N GLY A 244 -14.71 16.12 -7.74
CA GLY A 244 -15.35 16.19 -6.41
C GLY A 244 -15.58 14.81 -5.79
N MET A 245 -16.09 13.84 -6.57
CA MET A 245 -16.29 12.47 -6.08
C MET A 245 -14.98 11.76 -5.75
N ILE A 246 -13.94 11.95 -6.56
CA ILE A 246 -12.62 11.37 -6.30
C ILE A 246 -12.01 11.96 -5.03
N VAL A 247 -11.98 13.30 -4.89
CA VAL A 247 -11.49 13.94 -3.65
C VAL A 247 -12.30 13.45 -2.46
N PHE A 248 -13.63 13.39 -2.58
CA PHE A 248 -14.48 12.91 -1.48
C PHE A 248 -14.16 11.46 -1.09
N THR A 249 -13.96 10.58 -2.08
CA THR A 249 -13.60 9.17 -1.83
C THR A 249 -12.23 9.06 -1.17
N LEU A 250 -11.24 9.84 -1.63
CA LEU A 250 -9.92 9.92 -1.01
C LEU A 250 -10.01 10.46 0.42
N VAL A 251 -10.84 11.48 0.67
CA VAL A 251 -11.11 12.02 2.00
C VAL A 251 -11.70 10.96 2.92
N LEU A 252 -12.68 10.19 2.46
CA LEU A 252 -13.27 9.11 3.26
C LEU A 252 -12.27 8.00 3.55
N ALA A 253 -11.54 7.52 2.53
CA ALA A 253 -10.52 6.48 2.70
C ALA A 253 -9.43 6.93 3.69
N GLY A 254 -8.94 8.16 3.52
CA GLY A 254 -7.94 8.76 4.38
C GLY A 254 -8.43 9.04 5.81
N PHE A 255 -9.68 9.44 5.97
CA PHE A 255 -10.30 9.62 7.28
C PHE A 255 -10.38 8.29 8.03
N PHE A 256 -10.75 7.21 7.34
CA PHE A 256 -10.79 5.87 7.93
C PHE A 256 -9.39 5.34 8.29
N ASP A 257 -8.37 5.56 7.46
CA ASP A 257 -6.98 5.22 7.78
C ASP A 257 -6.49 5.96 9.03
N ALA A 258 -6.79 7.26 9.14
CA ALA A 258 -6.45 8.07 10.30
C ALA A 258 -7.15 7.57 11.57
N MET A 259 -8.46 7.29 11.50
CA MET A 259 -9.21 6.76 12.63
C MET A 259 -8.72 5.37 13.06
N ALA A 260 -8.47 4.47 12.11
CA ALA A 260 -7.95 3.14 12.39
C ALA A 260 -6.61 3.21 13.12
N THR A 261 -5.73 4.10 12.69
CA THR A 261 -4.42 4.32 13.32
C THR A 261 -4.56 4.86 14.74
N ILE A 262 -5.42 5.86 14.95
CA ILE A 262 -5.66 6.45 16.28
C ILE A 262 -6.25 5.43 17.24
N ILE A 263 -7.19 4.59 16.79
CA ILE A 263 -7.80 3.57 17.65
C ILE A 263 -6.81 2.46 17.93
N GLY A 264 -6.08 1.97 16.92
CA GLY A 264 -5.09 0.92 17.09
C GLY A 264 -3.98 1.33 18.07
N VAL A 265 -3.38 2.49 17.84
CA VAL A 265 -2.27 2.96 18.70
C VAL A 265 -2.76 3.54 20.02
N GLY A 266 -3.92 4.22 20.03
CA GLY A 266 -4.48 4.82 21.24
C GLY A 266 -5.11 3.83 22.22
N THR A 267 -5.33 2.58 21.81
CA THR A 267 -5.76 1.50 22.72
C THR A 267 -4.56 0.72 23.29
N GLU A 268 -3.39 0.76 22.62
CA GLU A 268 -2.14 0.14 23.07
C GLU A 268 -1.23 1.08 23.90
N ALA A 269 -1.59 2.37 24.01
CA ALA A 269 -0.91 3.39 24.82
C ALA A 269 -1.64 3.65 26.15
#